data_AF-A0A538CWJ4-F1
#
_entry.id   AF-A0A538CWJ4-F1
#
_cell.length_a   1.000
_cell.length_b   1.000
_cell.length_c   1.000
_cell.angle_alpha   90.00
_cell.angle_beta   90.00
_cell.angle_gamma   90.00
#
_symmetry.space_group_name_H-M   'P 1'
#
loop_
_entity.id
_entity.type
_entity.pdbx_description
1 polymer ?
#
loop_
_entity_poly.entity_id
_entity_poly.type
_entity_poly.pdbx_seq_one_letter_code
_entity_poly.pdbx_strand_id
1 'polypeptide(L)'
;MKARVATWRGGDPATIQANLDEIRARESSGPPEGVPSTALTVLQSEDEVIFIALFETEEDLRQGDATLNEMNPPGGGMGERTVAFYDVPIKFETQRA
;
A
#
# COMPACT_ATOMS: atom_id res chain seq x y z
N MET A 1 7.13 3.16 15.06
CA MET A 1 6.70 2.56 13.79
C MET A 1 6.83 3.58 12.69
N LYS A 2 6.87 3.11 11.45
CA LYS A 2 6.96 3.91 10.24
C LYS A 2 5.77 3.61 9.33
N ALA A 3 5.39 4.56 8.49
CA ALA A 3 4.40 4.36 7.45
C ALA A 3 4.93 4.82 6.10
N ARG A 4 4.66 4.03 5.07
CA ARG A 4 4.76 4.41 3.67
C ARG A 4 3.36 4.64 3.13
N VAL A 5 3.12 5.84 2.61
CA VAL A 5 1.86 6.22 1.98
C VAL A 5 2.11 6.45 0.50
N ALA A 6 1.66 5.53 -0.32
CA ALA A 6 1.68 5.67 -1.77
C ALA A 6 0.29 6.12 -2.24
N THR A 7 0.25 7.19 -3.03
CA THR A 7 -0.99 7.71 -3.64
C THR A 7 -0.89 7.59 -5.14
N TRP A 8 -1.94 7.09 -5.77
CA TRP A 8 -2.08 6.98 -7.21
C TRP A 8 -3.23 7.84 -7.72
N ARG A 9 -2.99 8.58 -8.82
CA ARG A 9 -3.99 9.47 -9.44
C ARG A 9 -3.98 9.35 -10.96
N GLY A 10 -5.13 9.65 -11.57
CA GLY A 10 -5.26 9.71 -13.03
C GLY A 10 -5.19 8.35 -13.74
N GLY A 11 -5.35 7.24 -13.01
CA GLY A 11 -5.50 5.91 -13.60
C GLY A 11 -6.91 5.69 -14.15
N ASP A 12 -7.04 4.75 -15.08
CA ASP A 12 -8.34 4.32 -15.59
C ASP A 12 -9.16 3.62 -14.47
N PRO A 13 -10.42 4.02 -14.22
CA PRO A 13 -11.22 3.44 -13.14
C PRO A 13 -11.42 1.93 -13.24
N ALA A 14 -11.58 1.37 -14.44
CA ALA A 14 -11.77 -0.07 -14.61
C ALA A 14 -10.47 -0.84 -14.37
N THR A 15 -9.33 -0.31 -14.83
CA THR A 15 -8.01 -0.86 -14.53
C THR A 15 -7.70 -0.80 -13.03
N ILE A 16 -8.02 0.31 -12.36
CA ILE A 16 -7.86 0.45 -10.90
C ILE A 16 -8.69 -0.62 -10.18
N GLN A 17 -9.96 -0.76 -10.55
CA GLN A 17 -10.85 -1.72 -9.90
C GLN A 17 -10.35 -3.16 -10.06
N ALA A 18 -9.91 -3.54 -11.27
CA ALA A 18 -9.34 -4.86 -11.52
C ALA A 18 -8.09 -5.14 -10.66
N ASN A 19 -7.20 -4.14 -10.53
CA ASN A 19 -6.04 -4.23 -9.65
C ASN A 19 -6.41 -4.42 -8.17
N LEU A 20 -7.40 -3.68 -7.69
CA LEU A 20 -7.88 -3.81 -6.31
C LEU A 20 -8.51 -5.18 -6.06
N ASP A 21 -9.24 -5.72 -7.02
CA ASP A 21 -9.85 -7.05 -6.94
C ASP A 21 -8.76 -8.15 -6.89
N GLU A 22 -7.70 -8.01 -7.68
CA GLU A 22 -6.53 -8.91 -7.62
C GLU A 22 -5.81 -8.85 -6.27
N ILE A 23 -5.63 -7.65 -5.71
CA ILE A 23 -5.00 -7.46 -4.40
C ILE A 23 -5.87 -8.07 -3.30
N ARG A 24 -7.19 -7.84 -3.34
CA ARG A 24 -8.14 -8.44 -2.40
C ARG A 24 -8.13 -9.97 -2.49
N ALA A 25 -8.02 -10.54 -3.69
CA ALA A 25 -7.91 -11.98 -3.86
C ALA A 25 -6.64 -12.58 -3.22
N ARG A 26 -5.61 -11.77 -3.01
CA ARG A 26 -4.32 -12.16 -2.41
C ARG A 26 -4.17 -11.72 -0.95
N GLU A 27 -5.17 -11.05 -0.37
CA GLU A 27 -5.11 -10.51 0.99
C GLU A 27 -4.70 -11.56 2.03
N SER A 28 -5.21 -12.79 1.90
CA SER A 28 -4.90 -13.90 2.83
C SER A 28 -3.44 -14.37 2.80
N SER A 29 -2.68 -14.03 1.74
CA SER A 29 -1.25 -14.32 1.63
C SER A 29 -0.36 -13.26 2.30
N GLY A 30 -0.96 -12.16 2.77
CA GLY A 30 -0.25 -11.07 3.42
C GLY A 30 0.45 -10.12 2.43
N PRO A 31 1.43 -9.34 2.91
CA PRO A 31 2.19 -8.43 2.06
C PRO A 31 2.93 -9.17 0.93
N PRO A 32 3.28 -8.47 -0.17
CA PRO A 32 4.13 -9.04 -1.20
C PRO A 32 5.46 -9.59 -0.64
N GLU A 33 6.00 -10.61 -1.29
CA GLU A 33 7.30 -11.17 -0.92
C GLU A 33 8.39 -10.08 -0.86
N GLY A 34 9.18 -10.09 0.21
CA GLY A 34 10.24 -9.10 0.42
C GLY A 34 9.79 -7.78 1.06
N VAL A 35 8.48 -7.57 1.28
CA VAL A 35 7.94 -6.38 1.95
C VAL A 35 7.67 -6.68 3.44
N PRO A 36 8.52 -6.21 4.37
CA PRO A 36 8.40 -6.50 5.82
C PRO A 36 7.35 -5.59 6.50
N SER A 37 6.18 -5.39 5.88
CA SER A 37 5.12 -4.57 6.46
C SER A 37 4.28 -5.37 7.45
N THR A 38 3.92 -4.76 8.58
CA THR A 38 3.05 -5.39 9.60
C THR A 38 1.57 -5.17 9.36
N ALA A 39 1.22 -4.20 8.50
CA ALA A 39 -0.14 -3.97 8.06
C ALA A 39 -0.16 -3.26 6.71
N LEU A 40 -1.19 -3.54 5.90
CA LEU A 40 -1.53 -2.80 4.70
C LEU A 40 -2.98 -2.31 4.81
N THR A 41 -3.21 -1.05 4.51
CA THR A 41 -4.56 -0.47 4.38
C THR A 41 -4.65 0.20 3.03
N VAL A 42 -5.72 -0.11 2.29
CA VAL A 42 -5.99 0.48 0.98
C VAL A 42 -7.25 1.35 1.09
N LEU A 43 -7.13 2.61 0.68
CA LEU A 43 -8.21 3.58 0.61
C LEU A 43 -8.47 3.92 -0.85
N GLN A 44 -9.73 4.19 -1.18
CA GLN A 44 -10.13 4.59 -2.53
C GLN A 44 -11.14 5.74 -2.42
N SER A 45 -11.00 6.72 -3.29
CA SER A 45 -12.00 7.74 -3.59
C SER A 45 -12.30 7.73 -5.10
N GLU A 46 -13.07 8.69 -5.59
CA GLU A 46 -13.34 8.83 -7.03
C GLU A 46 -12.08 9.14 -7.84
N ASP A 47 -11.12 9.89 -7.26
CA ASP A 47 -9.98 10.44 -8.00
C ASP A 47 -8.62 9.79 -7.63
N GLU A 48 -8.55 9.09 -6.50
CA GLU A 48 -7.29 8.55 -6.00
C GLU A 48 -7.43 7.23 -5.25
N VAL A 49 -6.33 6.48 -5.27
CA VAL A 49 -6.13 5.27 -4.48
C VAL A 49 -4.92 5.48 -3.59
N ILE A 50 -5.02 5.12 -2.31
CA ILE A 50 -3.96 5.30 -1.32
C ILE A 50 -3.63 3.96 -0.67
N PHE A 51 -2.36 3.57 -0.69
CA PHE A 51 -1.86 2.41 0.04
C PHE A 51 -1.02 2.87 1.20
N ILE A 52 -1.38 2.43 2.39
CA ILE A 52 -0.70 2.72 3.64
C ILE A 52 -0.10 1.40 4.14
N ALA A 53 1.22 1.29 4.07
CA ALA A 53 1.96 0.16 4.63
C ALA A 53 2.65 0.59 5.93
N LEU A 54 2.48 -0.20 7.00
CA LEU A 54 3.12 0.04 8.29
C LEU A 54 4.34 -0.86 8.47
N PHE A 55 5.38 -0.32 9.09
CA PHE A 55 6.64 -1.00 9.34
C PHE A 55 7.09 -0.79 10.80
N GLU A 56 7.78 -1.77 11.38
CA GLU A 56 8.28 -1.66 12.75
C GLU A 56 9.44 -0.67 12.83
N THR A 57 10.42 -0.81 11.94
CA THR A 57 11.64 -0.03 11.92
C THR A 57 11.80 0.83 10.66
N GLU A 58 12.77 1.74 10.69
CA GLU A 58 13.19 2.52 9.51
C GLU A 58 13.85 1.64 8.44
N GLU A 59 14.53 0.57 8.84
CA GLU A 59 15.17 -0.34 7.89
C GLU A 59 14.13 -1.15 7.11
N ASP A 60 13.11 -1.65 7.82
CA ASP A 60 11.97 -2.34 7.21
C ASP A 60 11.24 -1.44 6.20
N LEU A 61 11.08 -0.15 6.55
CA LEU A 61 10.49 0.85 5.66
C LEU A 61 11.32 0.99 4.37
N ARG A 62 12.65 1.10 4.48
CA ARG A 62 13.53 1.27 3.31
C ARG A 62 13.53 0.05 2.42
N GLN A 63 13.61 -1.15 3.02
CA GLN A 63 13.52 -2.40 2.27
C GLN A 63 12.17 -2.49 1.55
N GLY A 64 11.07 -2.27 2.29
CA GLY A 64 9.72 -2.31 1.73
C GLY A 64 9.51 -1.29 0.61
N ASP A 65 10.05 -0.07 0.75
CA ASP A 65 9.99 0.94 -0.31
C ASP A 65 10.75 0.51 -1.56
N ALA A 66 11.98 -0.02 -1.42
CA ALA A 66 12.76 -0.54 -2.54
C ALA A 66 11.99 -1.64 -3.29
N THR A 67 11.51 -2.66 -2.57
CA THR A 67 10.73 -3.76 -3.15
C THR A 67 9.45 -3.25 -3.83
N LEU A 68 8.68 -2.38 -3.19
CA LEU A 68 7.44 -1.83 -3.77
C LEU A 68 7.69 -0.86 -4.94
N ASN A 69 8.88 -0.27 -5.04
CA ASN A 69 9.25 0.57 -6.17
C ASN A 69 9.65 -0.23 -7.40
N GLU A 70 10.24 -1.41 -7.21
CA GLU A 70 10.55 -2.37 -8.28
C GLU A 70 9.29 -3.06 -8.81
N MET A 71 8.24 -3.15 -7.98
CA MET A 71 6.93 -3.64 -8.39
C MET A 71 6.17 -2.60 -9.21
N ASN A 72 5.71 -3.00 -10.39
CA ASN A 72 4.65 -2.28 -11.11
C ASN A 72 3.29 -2.92 -10.78
N PRO A 73 2.21 -2.14 -10.66
CA PRO A 73 0.87 -2.71 -10.53
C PRO A 73 0.54 -3.60 -11.74
N PRO A 74 -0.22 -4.69 -11.55
CA PRO A 74 -0.78 -5.47 -12.65
C PRO A 74 -1.46 -4.59 -13.72
N GLY A 75 -1.32 -4.94 -15.00
CA GLY A 75 -2.20 -4.41 -16.06
C GLY A 75 -1.96 -2.99 -16.58
N GLY A 76 -0.79 -2.37 -16.36
CA GLY A 76 -0.44 -1.10 -17.02
C GLY A 76 -0.55 0.16 -16.14
N GLY A 77 -0.79 -0.02 -14.84
CA GLY A 77 -0.57 1.01 -13.82
C GLY A 77 -1.85 1.61 -13.25
N MET A 78 -1.76 2.07 -12.00
CA MET A 78 -2.85 2.78 -11.31
C MET A 78 -2.82 4.30 -11.56
N GLY A 79 -2.11 4.75 -12.60
CA GLY A 79 -1.80 6.16 -12.86
C GLY A 79 -0.48 6.61 -12.24
N GLU A 80 -0.35 7.92 -11.99
CA GLU A 80 0.85 8.52 -11.43
C GLU A 80 0.97 8.23 -9.94
N ARG A 81 2.14 7.72 -9.51
CA ARG A 81 2.43 7.37 -8.11
C ARG A 81 3.26 8.45 -7.44
N THR A 82 2.79 8.92 -6.28
CA THR A 82 3.59 9.70 -5.32
C THR A 82 3.74 8.94 -4.01
N VAL A 83 4.90 9.04 -3.36
CA VAL A 83 5.20 8.33 -2.10
C VAL A 83 5.62 9.33 -1.03
N ALA A 84 5.08 9.16 0.17
CA ALA A 84 5.47 9.90 1.37
C ALA A 84 5.72 8.94 2.54
N PHE A 85 6.65 9.33 3.43
CA PHE A 85 7.02 8.56 4.62
C PHE A 85 6.64 9.32 5.88
N TYR A 86 6.17 8.60 6.89
CA TYR A 86 5.73 9.17 8.16
C TYR A 86 6.24 8.36 9.35
N ASP A 87 6.50 9.07 10.45
CA ASP A 87 6.59 8.45 11.77
C ASP A 87 5.19 8.19 12.30
N VAL A 88 4.99 7.00 12.89
CA VAL A 88 3.73 6.62 13.52
C VAL A 88 3.97 6.54 15.04
N PRO A 89 3.76 7.66 15.77
CA PRO A 89 3.98 7.70 17.23
C PRO A 89 2.86 7.00 18.00
N ILE A 90 1.66 6.89 17.41
CA ILE A 90 0.47 6.29 18.03
C ILE A 90 -0.25 5.42 17.00
N LYS A 91 -0.55 4.18 17.36
CA LYS A 91 -1.45 3.26 16.65
C LYS A 91 -2.26 2.53 17.71
N PHE A 92 -3.57 2.47 17.55
CA PHE A 92 -4.44 1.64 18.37
C PHE A 92 -5.25 0.75 17.46
N GLU A 93 -5.41 -0.51 17.86
CA GLU A 93 -6.32 -1.44 17.22
C GLU A 93 -7.48 -1.66 18.19
N THR A 94 -8.69 -1.32 17.76
CA THR A 94 -9.88 -1.58 18.56
C THR A 94 -10.51 -2.88 18.09
N GLN A 95 -10.48 -3.91 18.93
CA GLN A 95 -11.37 -5.05 18.73
C GLN A 95 -12.78 -4.60 19.09
N ARG A 96 -13.67 -4.51 18.10
CA ARG A 96 -15.10 -4.39 18.39
C ARG A 96 -15.58 -5.77 18.83
N ALA A 97 -16.09 -5.84 20.05
CA ALA A 97 -16.79 -7.01 20.59
C ALA A 97 -18.11 -7.25 19.84
#